data_AF-J0H892-F1
#
_entry.id   AF-J0H892-F1
#
_cell.length_a   1.000
_cell.length_b   1.000
_cell.length_c   1.000
_cell.angle_alpha   90.00
_cell.angle_beta   90.00
_cell.angle_gamma   90.00
#
_symmetry.space_group_name_H-M   'P 1'
#
loop_
_entity.id
_entity.type
_entity.pdbx_description
1 polymer ?
#
loop_
_entity_poly.entity_id
_entity_poly.type
_entity_poly.pdbx_seq_one_letter_code
_entity_poly.pdbx_strand_id
1 'polypeptide(L)'
;MELEKEALPLAVVVMGVSGCGKSSVGAGIAARNGMPFLEGDQLHPACNVEKMAKGIPLTDADRLPWLDRIGEEINTAQNASQGLVISCSALKKTYRDRLRQAAGGRLAFVFLKGTRDLLLSRMQARQGHFMPASLLDSQLQTLESPTGEAGVVTVAIDMALDDMVALACEGLSGVRSREIIMQDDYKADVAVIGAGIMGTAIVTRLIETGHKVSVFDLDAEKVSALTAKGAHAAGSVENAVSASEFCVLSLNHASIVRAVVFGEKGVAAAASAGKLLIDMSSIDPAETADMAKRLRAETGMAWVDCPLSGGVPGALGGKLTIMAGGSPEDFERARVVMRHLAANYTLMGASGAGQTTKLINQLFCAVLFQAVAEAVKLAEAGGVDPAAIPAALAGGRADSRILQEFMAKFAARDFSPTGRIDNMLKDLDSLQAFALKTKTPLPMTGAVVEIHRLLCAAGLGPKDSAEMMHLLDGFRAD
;
A
#
# COMPACT_ATOMS: atom_id res chain seq x y z
N MET A 1 -12.09 -22.25 -26.54
CA MET A 1 -12.90 -21.05 -26.23
C MET A 1 -13.33 -21.21 -24.79
N GLU A 2 -12.41 -20.99 -23.86
CA GLU A 2 -12.74 -20.93 -22.44
C GLU A 2 -13.34 -19.55 -22.21
N LEU A 3 -14.63 -19.53 -21.84
CA LEU A 3 -15.34 -18.33 -21.44
C LEU A 3 -14.56 -17.69 -20.29
N GLU A 4 -14.17 -16.42 -20.46
CA GLU A 4 -13.68 -15.55 -19.40
C GLU A 4 -14.62 -15.73 -18.19
N LYS A 5 -14.10 -16.25 -17.07
CA LYS A 5 -14.87 -16.30 -15.82
C LYS A 5 -15.09 -14.86 -15.38
N GLU A 6 -16.26 -14.30 -15.71
CA GLU A 6 -16.74 -13.04 -15.15
C GLU A 6 -16.57 -13.08 -13.62
N ALA A 7 -16.08 -11.97 -13.05
CA ALA A 7 -15.90 -11.86 -11.61
C ALA A 7 -17.22 -12.15 -10.88
N LEU A 8 -17.21 -13.13 -9.97
CA LEU A 8 -18.42 -13.55 -9.25
C LEU A 8 -19.11 -12.35 -8.55
N PRO A 9 -20.46 -12.29 -8.58
CA PRO A 9 -21.20 -11.15 -8.04
C PRO A 9 -20.93 -10.93 -6.54
N LEU A 10 -20.88 -9.65 -6.13
CA LEU A 10 -20.66 -9.28 -4.74
C LEU A 10 -21.91 -9.58 -3.89
N ALA A 11 -21.72 -10.36 -2.82
CA ALA A 11 -22.64 -10.43 -1.70
C ALA A 11 -22.17 -9.51 -0.56
N VAL A 12 -23.11 -8.85 0.11
CA VAL A 12 -22.85 -7.92 1.21
C VAL A 12 -23.67 -8.30 2.43
N VAL A 13 -23.01 -8.61 3.52
CA VAL A 13 -23.65 -8.83 4.82
C VAL A 13 -23.63 -7.53 5.64
N VAL A 14 -24.80 -6.95 5.90
CA VAL A 14 -24.93 -5.79 6.80
C VAL A 14 -25.14 -6.28 8.22
N MET A 15 -24.14 -6.07 9.07
CA MET A 15 -24.07 -6.64 10.41
C MET A 15 -23.97 -5.60 11.52
N GLY A 16 -24.38 -6.03 12.71
CA GLY A 16 -24.39 -5.23 13.94
C GLY A 16 -25.44 -5.75 14.91
N VAL A 17 -25.37 -5.28 16.16
CA VAL A 17 -26.36 -5.63 17.19
C VAL A 17 -27.73 -5.02 16.87
N SER A 18 -28.76 -5.36 17.62
CA SER A 18 -30.10 -4.80 17.40
C SER A 18 -30.12 -3.29 17.63
N GLY A 19 -31.00 -2.60 16.89
CA GLY A 19 -31.08 -1.13 16.95
C GLY A 19 -30.05 -0.38 16.09
N CYS A 20 -29.02 -1.03 15.53
CA CYS A 20 -27.98 -0.35 14.74
C CYS A 20 -28.44 0.10 13.34
N GLY A 21 -29.55 -0.44 12.82
CA GLY A 21 -30.11 -0.03 11.52
C GLY A 21 -29.82 -0.96 10.34
N LYS A 22 -29.46 -2.24 10.57
CA LYS A 22 -29.14 -3.23 9.53
C LYS A 22 -30.09 -3.21 8.33
N SER A 23 -31.40 -3.32 8.58
CA SER A 23 -32.42 -3.38 7.53
C SER A 23 -32.47 -2.11 6.68
N SER A 24 -32.45 -0.94 7.33
CA SER A 24 -32.50 0.36 6.63
C SER A 24 -31.24 0.62 5.82
N VAL A 25 -30.06 0.36 6.39
CA VAL A 25 -28.78 0.53 5.69
C VAL A 25 -28.66 -0.52 4.57
N GLY A 26 -29.05 -1.77 4.82
CA GLY A 26 -29.04 -2.84 3.82
C GLY A 26 -29.93 -2.54 2.62
N ALA A 27 -31.18 -2.09 2.86
CA ALA A 27 -32.07 -1.66 1.79
C ALA A 27 -31.49 -0.45 1.01
N GLY A 28 -30.85 0.51 1.69
CA GLY A 28 -30.20 1.64 1.05
C GLY A 28 -29.01 1.24 0.16
N ILE A 29 -28.14 0.36 0.64
CA ILE A 29 -27.01 -0.18 -0.14
C ILE A 29 -27.53 -0.95 -1.36
N ALA A 30 -28.53 -1.80 -1.17
CA ALA A 30 -29.16 -2.59 -2.22
C ALA A 30 -29.71 -1.68 -3.33
N ALA A 31 -30.51 -0.67 -2.96
CA ALA A 31 -31.08 0.29 -3.90
C ALA A 31 -30.00 1.06 -4.69
N ARG A 32 -28.95 1.55 -4.02
CA ARG A 32 -27.87 2.31 -4.70
C ARG A 32 -27.02 1.47 -5.64
N ASN A 33 -26.95 0.15 -5.41
CA ASN A 33 -26.11 -0.76 -6.20
C ASN A 33 -26.93 -1.63 -7.17
N GLY A 34 -28.25 -1.45 -7.26
CA GLY A 34 -29.11 -2.30 -8.09
C GLY A 34 -29.12 -3.77 -7.68
N MET A 35 -28.94 -4.06 -6.38
CA MET A 35 -28.93 -5.43 -5.83
C MET A 35 -30.24 -5.73 -5.10
N PRO A 36 -30.69 -7.00 -5.04
CA PRO A 36 -31.76 -7.43 -4.14
C PRO A 36 -31.33 -7.28 -2.67
N PHE A 37 -32.31 -6.99 -1.80
CA PHE A 37 -32.14 -6.99 -0.34
C PHE A 37 -32.93 -8.14 0.28
N LEU A 38 -32.30 -8.90 1.18
CA LEU A 38 -32.92 -9.95 1.97
C LEU A 38 -32.82 -9.64 3.47
N GLU A 39 -33.94 -9.70 4.19
CA GLU A 39 -33.96 -9.55 5.65
C GLU A 39 -33.59 -10.88 6.31
N GLY A 40 -32.34 -11.03 6.76
CA GLY A 40 -31.85 -12.30 7.28
C GLY A 40 -32.54 -12.74 8.57
N ASP A 41 -33.11 -11.82 9.35
CA ASP A 41 -33.91 -12.18 10.53
C ASP A 41 -35.17 -13.01 10.16
N GLN A 42 -35.66 -12.92 8.91
CA GLN A 42 -36.78 -13.74 8.39
C GLN A 42 -36.38 -15.22 8.17
N LEU A 43 -35.09 -15.53 8.09
CA LEU A 43 -34.59 -16.88 7.84
C LEU A 43 -34.45 -17.71 9.13
N HIS A 44 -34.70 -17.11 10.29
CA HIS A 44 -34.62 -17.80 11.57
C HIS A 44 -35.63 -18.96 11.66
N PRO A 45 -35.23 -20.12 12.19
CA PRO A 45 -36.17 -21.17 12.58
C PRO A 45 -37.19 -20.67 13.61
N ALA A 46 -38.41 -21.21 13.59
CA ALA A 46 -39.49 -20.81 14.50
C ALA A 46 -39.07 -20.87 15.98
N CYS A 47 -38.29 -21.88 16.37
CA CYS A 47 -37.77 -22.01 17.75
C CYS A 47 -36.85 -20.84 18.16
N ASN A 48 -36.08 -20.27 17.24
CA ASN A 48 -35.25 -19.09 17.53
C ASN A 48 -36.11 -17.84 17.69
N VAL A 49 -37.11 -17.67 16.82
CA VAL A 49 -38.08 -16.57 16.91
C VAL A 49 -38.80 -16.60 18.26
N GLU A 50 -39.27 -17.78 18.69
CA GLU A 50 -39.92 -17.95 20.00
C GLU A 50 -39.00 -17.63 21.18
N LYS A 51 -37.73 -18.07 21.14
CA LYS A 51 -36.73 -17.74 22.19
C LYS A 51 -36.52 -16.23 22.28
N MET A 52 -36.27 -15.57 21.15
CA MET A 52 -36.05 -14.13 21.11
C MET A 52 -37.29 -13.33 21.52
N ALA A 53 -38.50 -13.78 21.12
CA ALA A 53 -39.76 -13.17 21.55
C ALA A 53 -39.97 -13.23 23.08
N LYS A 54 -39.44 -14.28 23.73
CA LYS A 54 -39.42 -14.42 25.19
C LYS A 54 -38.26 -13.70 25.88
N GLY A 55 -37.42 -12.97 25.14
CA GLY A 55 -36.24 -12.30 25.67
C GLY A 55 -35.07 -13.23 26.02
N ILE A 56 -35.10 -14.47 25.53
CA ILE A 56 -34.05 -15.48 25.77
C ILE A 56 -32.98 -15.34 24.69
N PRO A 57 -31.71 -15.05 25.03
CA PRO A 57 -30.64 -14.98 24.04
C PRO A 57 -30.41 -16.32 23.34
N LEU A 58 -30.18 -16.29 22.03
CA LEU A 58 -29.78 -17.47 21.28
C LEU A 58 -28.36 -17.89 21.69
N THR A 59 -28.11 -19.21 21.70
CA THR A 59 -26.77 -19.81 21.86
C THR A 59 -26.04 -19.92 20.52
N ASP A 60 -24.78 -20.36 20.53
CA ASP A 60 -24.06 -20.68 19.27
C ASP A 60 -24.78 -21.78 18.49
N ALA A 61 -25.21 -22.85 19.17
CA ALA A 61 -25.93 -23.96 18.56
C ALA A 61 -27.26 -23.52 17.93
N ASP A 62 -27.97 -22.58 18.56
CA ASP A 62 -29.20 -22.02 18.01
C ASP A 62 -28.97 -21.22 16.71
N ARG A 63 -27.81 -20.54 16.60
CA ARG A 63 -27.50 -19.68 15.45
C ARG A 63 -27.00 -20.46 14.24
N LEU A 64 -26.37 -21.61 14.42
CA LEU A 64 -25.75 -22.37 13.32
C LEU A 64 -26.73 -22.66 12.16
N PRO A 65 -27.93 -23.23 12.37
CA PRO A 65 -28.85 -23.52 11.27
C PRO A 65 -29.34 -22.27 10.52
N TRP A 66 -29.40 -21.13 11.22
CA TRP A 66 -29.78 -19.86 10.62
C TRP A 66 -28.65 -19.25 9.77
N LEU A 67 -27.40 -19.32 10.26
CA LEU A 67 -26.24 -18.90 9.48
C LEU A 67 -26.03 -19.76 8.24
N ASP A 68 -26.35 -21.06 8.31
CA ASP A 68 -26.33 -21.96 7.15
C ASP A 68 -27.31 -21.51 6.07
N ARG A 69 -28.55 -21.21 6.44
CA ARG A 69 -29.55 -20.66 5.51
C ARG A 69 -29.12 -19.34 4.89
N ILE A 70 -28.52 -18.43 5.66
CA ILE A 70 -27.96 -17.18 5.13
C ILE A 70 -26.86 -17.48 4.09
N GLY A 71 -25.98 -18.45 4.39
CA GLY A 71 -24.95 -18.90 3.46
C GLY A 71 -25.53 -19.50 2.16
N GLU A 72 -26.58 -20.30 2.26
CA GLU A 72 -27.30 -20.89 1.13
C GLU A 72 -27.92 -19.82 0.22
N GLU A 73 -28.54 -18.79 0.78
CA GLU A 73 -29.11 -17.67 0.01
C GLU A 73 -28.03 -16.87 -0.71
N ILE A 74 -26.90 -16.59 -0.03
CA ILE A 74 -25.73 -15.94 -0.66
C ILE A 74 -25.22 -16.77 -1.83
N ASN A 75 -25.03 -18.08 -1.61
CA ASN A 75 -24.52 -18.99 -2.63
C ASN A 75 -25.48 -19.09 -3.83
N THR A 76 -26.79 -19.17 -3.56
CA THR A 76 -27.85 -19.22 -4.59
C THR A 76 -27.83 -17.97 -5.47
N ALA A 77 -27.78 -16.78 -4.87
CA ALA A 77 -27.71 -15.52 -5.63
C ALA A 77 -26.44 -15.45 -6.49
N GLN A 78 -25.29 -15.84 -5.92
CA GLN A 78 -24.01 -15.84 -6.63
C GLN A 78 -23.98 -16.81 -7.81
N ASN A 79 -24.52 -18.02 -7.65
CA ASN A 79 -24.64 -19.00 -8.74
C ASN A 79 -25.61 -18.55 -9.85
N ALA A 80 -26.55 -17.67 -9.54
CA ALA A 80 -27.43 -17.02 -10.50
C ALA A 80 -26.80 -15.75 -11.12
N SER A 81 -25.50 -15.50 -10.90
CA SER A 81 -24.79 -14.30 -11.34
C SER A 81 -25.43 -12.99 -10.83
N GLN A 82 -26.06 -13.01 -9.66
CA GLN A 82 -26.70 -11.85 -9.04
C GLN A 82 -26.00 -11.44 -7.73
N GLY A 83 -25.77 -10.14 -7.53
CA GLY A 83 -25.35 -9.62 -6.23
C GLY A 83 -26.45 -9.76 -5.18
N LEU A 84 -26.12 -9.67 -3.88
CA LEU A 84 -27.11 -9.76 -2.80
C LEU A 84 -26.68 -8.89 -1.62
N VAL A 85 -27.61 -8.14 -1.03
CA VAL A 85 -27.42 -7.51 0.28
C VAL A 85 -28.30 -8.22 1.31
N ILE A 86 -27.71 -8.67 2.40
CA ILE A 86 -28.42 -9.40 3.45
C ILE A 86 -28.12 -8.85 4.84
N SER A 87 -29.13 -8.61 5.65
CA SER A 87 -28.93 -8.27 7.07
C SER A 87 -28.57 -9.53 7.88
N CYS A 88 -27.56 -9.47 8.73
CA CYS A 88 -27.20 -10.61 9.60
C CYS A 88 -26.49 -10.15 10.86
N SER A 89 -26.95 -10.61 12.02
CA SER A 89 -26.21 -10.48 13.30
C SER A 89 -25.03 -11.47 13.41
N ALA A 90 -24.06 -11.38 12.48
CA ALA A 90 -22.82 -12.19 12.47
C ALA A 90 -21.80 -11.69 13.52
N LEU A 91 -22.19 -11.75 14.80
CA LEU A 91 -21.51 -11.07 15.91
C LEU A 91 -20.12 -11.65 16.27
N LYS A 92 -19.89 -12.95 16.04
CA LYS A 92 -18.59 -13.61 16.27
C LYS A 92 -17.79 -13.78 14.99
N LYS A 93 -16.46 -13.82 15.10
CA LYS A 93 -15.56 -14.13 13.98
C LYS A 93 -15.88 -15.49 13.36
N THR A 94 -16.16 -16.49 14.20
CA THR A 94 -16.54 -17.84 13.73
C THR A 94 -17.81 -17.84 12.88
N TYR A 95 -18.76 -16.94 13.13
CA TYR A 95 -19.97 -16.81 12.30
C TYR A 95 -19.64 -16.17 10.95
N ARG A 96 -18.81 -15.12 10.96
CA ARG A 96 -18.35 -14.46 9.72
C ARG A 96 -17.55 -15.42 8.85
N ASP A 97 -16.66 -16.21 9.45
CA ASP A 97 -15.87 -17.22 8.75
C ASP A 97 -16.75 -18.31 8.15
N ARG A 98 -17.81 -18.75 8.85
CA ARG A 98 -18.80 -19.69 8.31
C ARG A 98 -19.51 -19.11 7.08
N LEU A 99 -19.91 -17.85 7.12
CA LEU A 99 -20.54 -17.17 5.97
C LEU A 99 -19.55 -17.00 4.81
N ARG A 100 -18.28 -16.67 5.09
CA ARG A 100 -17.21 -16.62 4.08
C ARG A 100 -16.99 -17.99 3.42
N GLN A 101 -17.06 -19.08 4.18
CA GLN A 101 -16.93 -20.45 3.66
C GLN A 101 -18.14 -20.86 2.83
N ALA A 102 -19.35 -20.43 3.21
CA ALA A 102 -20.58 -20.76 2.49
C ALA A 102 -20.75 -19.94 1.21
N ALA A 103 -20.24 -18.70 1.19
CA ALA A 103 -20.18 -17.87 0.00
C ALA A 103 -19.27 -18.54 -1.04
N GLY A 104 -19.86 -19.10 -2.09
CA GLY A 104 -19.13 -19.68 -3.22
C GLY A 104 -18.41 -18.65 -4.09
N GLY A 105 -18.60 -17.37 -3.78
CA GLY A 105 -17.95 -16.24 -4.41
C GLY A 105 -17.67 -15.10 -3.44
N ARG A 106 -17.75 -13.88 -3.96
CA ARG A 106 -17.26 -12.66 -3.32
C ARG A 106 -18.15 -12.17 -2.18
N LEU A 107 -17.63 -12.04 -0.96
CA LEU A 107 -18.40 -11.62 0.23
C LEU A 107 -17.73 -10.47 1.00
N ALA A 108 -18.46 -9.38 1.20
CA ALA A 108 -18.06 -8.27 2.06
C ALA A 108 -19.02 -8.09 3.25
N PHE A 109 -18.55 -7.41 4.30
CA PHE A 109 -19.36 -7.06 5.47
C PHE A 109 -19.41 -5.56 5.67
N VAL A 110 -20.59 -5.03 6.01
CA VAL A 110 -20.76 -3.67 6.52
C VAL A 110 -21.10 -3.76 7.99
N PHE A 111 -20.16 -3.39 8.86
CA PHE A 111 -20.35 -3.40 10.31
C PHE A 111 -20.82 -2.05 10.83
N LEU A 112 -22.06 -2.03 11.33
CA LEU A 112 -22.69 -0.88 11.94
C LEU A 112 -22.30 -0.78 13.42
N LYS A 113 -21.40 0.16 13.72
CA LYS A 113 -20.82 0.37 15.05
C LYS A 113 -21.53 1.50 15.79
N GLY A 114 -22.02 1.21 17.00
CA GLY A 114 -22.65 2.20 17.87
C GLY A 114 -22.38 1.97 19.34
N THR A 115 -22.50 3.03 20.15
CA THR A 115 -22.46 2.92 21.61
C THR A 115 -23.75 2.29 22.14
N ARG A 116 -23.68 1.68 23.32
CA ARG A 116 -24.84 1.08 23.98
C ARG A 116 -26.00 2.08 24.13
N ASP A 117 -25.70 3.30 24.55
CA ASP A 117 -26.72 4.33 24.81
C ASP A 117 -27.42 4.78 23.53
N LEU A 118 -26.68 4.91 22.42
CA LEU A 118 -27.25 5.23 21.12
C LEU A 118 -28.13 4.09 20.59
N LEU A 119 -27.71 2.84 20.77
CA LEU A 119 -28.48 1.68 20.37
C LEU A 119 -29.77 1.54 21.19
N LEU A 120 -29.69 1.73 22.51
CA LEU A 120 -30.84 1.65 23.41
C LEU A 120 -31.85 2.76 23.12
N SER A 121 -31.41 4.02 22.96
CA SER A 121 -32.30 5.14 22.61
C SER A 121 -33.00 4.91 21.26
N ARG A 122 -32.30 4.39 20.26
CA ARG A 122 -32.90 4.00 18.97
C ARG A 122 -33.91 2.87 19.09
N MET A 123 -33.66 1.88 19.96
CA MET A 123 -34.61 0.80 20.21
C MET A 123 -35.86 1.28 20.94
N GLN A 124 -35.72 2.19 21.91
CA GLN A 124 -36.84 2.77 22.66
C GLN A 124 -37.73 3.67 21.80
N ALA A 125 -37.15 4.36 20.81
CA ALA A 125 -37.89 5.22 19.88
C ALA A 125 -38.72 4.45 18.83
N ARG A 126 -38.52 3.14 18.67
CA ARG A 126 -39.24 2.32 17.67
C ARG A 126 -40.63 1.92 18.16
N GLN A 127 -41.65 2.28 17.39
CA GLN A 127 -43.02 1.81 17.54
C GLN A 127 -43.14 0.41 16.88
N GLY A 128 -43.63 -0.61 17.60
CA GLY A 128 -44.13 -1.87 16.99
C GLY A 128 -43.26 -3.13 17.10
N HIS A 129 -42.01 -3.07 17.56
CA HIS A 129 -41.20 -4.26 17.88
C HIS A 129 -40.32 -3.98 19.11
N PHE A 130 -40.87 -4.20 20.31
CA PHE A 130 -40.10 -4.04 21.54
C PHE A 130 -39.22 -5.26 21.77
N MET A 131 -37.93 -5.15 21.44
CA MET A 131 -36.93 -6.13 21.86
C MET A 131 -36.40 -5.72 23.25
N PRO A 132 -36.43 -6.61 24.26
CA PRO A 132 -35.98 -6.28 25.61
C PRO A 132 -34.54 -5.75 25.65
N ALA A 133 -34.26 -4.77 26.53
CA ALA A 133 -32.92 -4.24 26.74
C ALA A 133 -31.89 -5.33 27.12
N SER A 134 -32.34 -6.39 27.80
CA SER A 134 -31.50 -7.56 28.13
C SER A 134 -30.93 -8.27 26.90
N LEU A 135 -31.65 -8.29 25.77
CA LEU A 135 -31.16 -8.88 24.53
C LEU A 135 -30.07 -8.02 23.87
N LEU A 136 -30.20 -6.68 23.93
CA LEU A 136 -29.15 -5.78 23.47
C LEU A 136 -27.84 -6.02 24.23
N ASP A 137 -27.92 -6.13 25.56
CA ASP A 137 -26.76 -6.38 26.40
C ASP A 137 -26.08 -7.72 26.06
N SER A 138 -26.89 -8.77 25.86
CA SER A 138 -26.36 -10.09 25.44
C SER A 138 -25.65 -10.04 24.08
N GLN A 139 -26.17 -9.25 23.13
CA GLN A 139 -25.57 -9.10 21.80
C GLN A 139 -24.27 -8.30 21.85
N LEU A 140 -24.21 -7.25 22.68
CA LEU A 140 -22.98 -6.48 22.89
C LEU A 140 -21.89 -7.33 23.55
N GLN A 141 -22.24 -8.19 24.50
CA GLN A 141 -21.30 -9.16 25.11
C GLN A 141 -20.82 -10.22 24.09
N THR A 142 -21.68 -10.60 23.15
CA THR A 142 -21.35 -11.59 22.11
C THR A 142 -20.52 -10.99 20.97
N LEU A 143 -20.56 -9.67 20.77
CA LEU A 143 -19.93 -8.98 19.65
C LEU A 143 -18.39 -9.00 19.75
N GLU A 144 -17.78 -9.77 18.87
CA GLU A 144 -16.34 -9.70 18.57
C GLU A 144 -16.17 -8.69 17.43
N SER A 145 -15.65 -7.50 17.75
CA SER A 145 -15.53 -6.38 16.80
C SER A 145 -14.80 -6.81 15.51
N PRO A 146 -15.43 -6.72 14.33
CA PRO A 146 -14.83 -7.08 13.06
C PRO A 146 -13.97 -5.96 12.43
N THR A 147 -13.81 -4.82 13.13
CA THR A 147 -13.05 -3.68 12.61
C THR A 147 -11.61 -4.09 12.35
N GLY A 148 -11.14 -3.93 11.11
CA GLY A 148 -9.81 -4.34 10.67
C GLY A 148 -9.74 -5.73 10.03
N GLU A 149 -10.83 -6.51 10.05
CA GLU A 149 -10.89 -7.75 9.27
C GLU A 149 -10.95 -7.49 7.76
N ALA A 150 -10.37 -8.40 6.97
CA ALA A 150 -10.47 -8.36 5.53
C ALA A 150 -11.94 -8.41 5.05
N GLY A 151 -12.26 -7.58 4.06
CA GLY A 151 -13.60 -7.47 3.49
C GLY A 151 -14.63 -6.76 4.38
N VAL A 152 -14.21 -6.14 5.49
CA VAL A 152 -15.12 -5.44 6.42
C VAL A 152 -15.01 -3.91 6.28
N VAL A 153 -16.15 -3.26 6.11
CA VAL A 153 -16.34 -1.80 6.14
C VAL A 153 -17.03 -1.43 7.45
N THR A 154 -16.37 -0.66 8.31
CA THR A 154 -16.96 -0.18 9.57
C THR A 154 -17.63 1.17 9.36
N VAL A 155 -18.92 1.27 9.71
CA VAL A 155 -19.73 2.49 9.61
C VAL A 155 -20.23 2.87 10.99
N ALA A 156 -19.91 4.08 11.44
CA ALA A 156 -20.46 4.62 12.68
C ALA A 156 -21.95 4.94 12.50
N ILE A 157 -22.77 4.61 13.51
CA ILE A 157 -24.23 4.77 13.39
C ILE A 157 -24.74 6.13 13.88
N ASP A 158 -23.88 7.05 14.30
CA ASP A 158 -24.22 8.37 14.81
C ASP A 158 -24.53 9.42 13.73
N MET A 159 -24.55 8.99 12.46
CA MET A 159 -24.83 9.83 11.29
C MET A 159 -26.25 9.59 10.72
N ALA A 160 -26.65 10.43 9.76
CA ALA A 160 -27.89 10.26 9.01
C ALA A 160 -27.84 9.00 8.13
N LEU A 161 -29.01 8.45 7.79
CA LEU A 161 -29.09 7.20 7.01
C LEU A 161 -28.40 7.30 5.65
N ASP A 162 -28.60 8.41 4.93
CA ASP A 162 -28.00 8.60 3.61
C ASP A 162 -26.48 8.66 3.65
N ASP A 163 -25.90 9.22 4.72
CA ASP A 163 -24.45 9.29 4.94
C ASP A 163 -23.89 7.91 5.30
N MET A 164 -24.59 7.15 6.16
CA MET A 164 -24.21 5.77 6.48
C MET A 164 -24.20 4.90 5.22
N VAL A 165 -25.20 5.04 4.35
CA VAL A 165 -25.28 4.29 3.08
C VAL A 165 -24.19 4.75 2.11
N ALA A 166 -23.89 6.06 2.03
CA ALA A 166 -22.81 6.59 1.20
C ALA A 166 -21.45 6.01 1.60
N LEU A 167 -21.11 6.10 2.89
CA LEU A 167 -19.85 5.59 3.43
C LEU A 167 -19.73 4.08 3.25
N ALA A 168 -20.83 3.34 3.44
CA ALA A 168 -20.84 1.90 3.18
C ALA A 168 -20.55 1.58 1.70
N CYS A 169 -21.18 2.27 0.75
CA CYS A 169 -20.97 2.04 -0.68
C CYS A 169 -19.54 2.41 -1.13
N GLU A 170 -19.00 3.50 -0.60
CA GLU A 170 -17.61 3.92 -0.85
C GLU A 170 -16.63 2.86 -0.35
N GLY A 171 -16.78 2.42 0.91
CA GLY A 171 -15.94 1.37 1.49
C GLY A 171 -16.05 0.04 0.74
N LEU A 172 -17.26 -0.34 0.32
CA LEU A 172 -17.49 -1.56 -0.46
C LEU A 172 -16.81 -1.49 -1.83
N SER A 173 -16.77 -0.31 -2.46
CA SER A 173 -16.05 -0.08 -3.71
C SER A 173 -14.54 -0.30 -3.54
N GLY A 174 -13.95 0.16 -2.43
CA GLY A 174 -12.56 -0.13 -2.08
C GLY A 174 -12.27 -1.62 -1.83
N VAL A 175 -13.23 -2.36 -1.25
CA VAL A 175 -13.15 -3.83 -1.14
C VAL A 175 -13.20 -4.48 -2.53
N ARG A 176 -13.97 -3.93 -3.48
CA ARG A 176 -13.98 -4.37 -4.90
C ARG A 176 -12.62 -4.27 -5.55
N SER A 177 -11.92 -3.16 -5.36
CA SER A 177 -10.58 -3.00 -5.87
C SER A 177 -9.60 -3.99 -5.22
N ARG A 178 -9.68 -4.21 -3.90
CA ARG A 178 -8.76 -5.14 -3.20
C ARG A 178 -8.89 -6.61 -3.63
N GLU A 179 -10.10 -7.12 -3.84
CA GLU A 179 -10.30 -8.54 -4.22
C GLU A 179 -10.04 -8.82 -5.69
N ILE A 180 -10.34 -7.88 -6.60
CA ILE A 180 -9.96 -7.99 -8.02
C ILE A 180 -8.42 -8.01 -8.14
N ILE A 181 -7.74 -7.23 -7.31
CA ILE A 181 -6.27 -7.19 -7.25
C ILE A 181 -5.70 -8.43 -6.56
N MET A 182 -6.47 -9.18 -5.77
CA MET A 182 -6.03 -10.41 -5.08
C MET A 182 -6.29 -11.72 -5.85
N GLN A 183 -6.82 -11.67 -7.07
CA GLN A 183 -6.62 -12.82 -7.97
C GLN A 183 -5.12 -12.88 -8.31
N ASP A 184 -4.42 -13.87 -7.76
CA ASP A 184 -2.97 -14.10 -7.96
C ASP A 184 -2.55 -14.28 -9.44
N ASP A 185 -3.54 -14.42 -10.34
CA ASP A 185 -3.34 -14.57 -11.78
C ASP A 185 -3.46 -13.27 -12.60
N TYR A 186 -3.88 -12.13 -12.04
CA TYR A 186 -3.97 -10.90 -12.85
C TYR A 186 -2.58 -10.41 -13.28
N LYS A 187 -2.31 -10.49 -14.59
CA LYS A 187 -1.07 -10.02 -15.23
C LYS A 187 -1.34 -8.73 -15.99
N ALA A 188 -0.92 -7.61 -15.40
CA ALA A 188 -1.05 -6.30 -16.02
C ALA A 188 -0.05 -6.06 -17.16
N ASP A 189 -0.42 -5.20 -18.09
CA ASP A 189 0.48 -4.57 -19.06
C ASP A 189 1.16 -3.35 -18.41
N VAL A 190 2.48 -3.39 -18.28
CA VAL A 190 3.28 -2.37 -17.58
C VAL A 190 4.35 -1.79 -18.51
N ALA A 191 4.32 -0.48 -18.70
CA ALA A 191 5.42 0.26 -19.30
C ALA A 191 6.46 0.57 -18.22
N VAL A 192 7.75 0.35 -18.50
CA VAL A 192 8.85 0.78 -17.61
C VAL A 192 9.77 1.69 -18.39
N ILE A 193 9.91 2.93 -17.93
CA ILE A 193 10.75 3.96 -18.55
C ILE A 193 11.96 4.19 -17.65
N GLY A 194 13.14 3.91 -18.19
CA GLY A 194 14.41 3.90 -17.46
C GLY A 194 14.87 2.48 -17.13
N ALA A 195 15.96 2.06 -17.77
CA ALA A 195 16.60 0.75 -17.63
C ALA A 195 17.94 0.84 -16.87
N GLY A 196 18.14 1.86 -16.04
CA GLY A 196 19.28 1.93 -15.12
C GLY A 196 19.32 0.76 -14.12
N ILE A 197 20.25 0.79 -13.15
CA ILE A 197 20.47 -0.30 -12.19
C ILE A 197 19.15 -0.75 -11.51
N MET A 198 18.37 0.19 -10.99
CA MET A 198 17.07 -0.10 -10.37
C MET A 198 16.00 -0.48 -11.39
N GLY A 199 15.92 0.24 -12.53
CA GLY A 199 14.96 -0.06 -13.59
C GLY A 199 15.10 -1.47 -14.14
N THR A 200 16.33 -1.95 -14.34
CA THR A 200 16.61 -3.32 -14.78
C THR A 200 16.11 -4.35 -13.77
N ALA A 201 16.31 -4.10 -12.48
CA ALA A 201 15.84 -4.99 -11.42
C ALA A 201 14.31 -5.03 -11.33
N ILE A 202 13.65 -3.87 -11.47
CA ILE A 202 12.19 -3.74 -11.49
C ILE A 202 11.61 -4.49 -12.69
N VAL A 203 12.12 -4.25 -13.91
CA VAL A 203 11.67 -4.96 -15.13
C VAL A 203 11.83 -6.46 -14.98
N THR A 204 13.01 -6.91 -14.54
CA THR A 204 13.30 -8.34 -14.35
C THR A 204 12.27 -8.96 -13.41
N ARG A 205 12.01 -8.33 -12.25
CA ARG A 205 11.04 -8.83 -11.28
C ARG A 205 9.63 -8.89 -11.84
N LEU A 206 9.18 -7.85 -12.54
CA LEU A 206 7.83 -7.80 -13.11
C LEU A 206 7.61 -8.89 -14.17
N ILE A 207 8.63 -9.20 -14.97
CA ILE A 207 8.58 -10.32 -15.92
C ILE A 207 8.47 -11.65 -15.16
N GLU A 208 9.31 -11.86 -14.14
CA GLU A 208 9.30 -13.09 -13.34
C GLU A 208 7.97 -13.32 -12.61
N THR A 209 7.26 -12.26 -12.25
CA THR A 209 5.90 -12.37 -11.66
C THR A 209 4.78 -12.43 -12.72
N GLY A 210 5.14 -12.48 -14.00
CA GLY A 210 4.26 -12.75 -15.13
C GLY A 210 3.61 -11.54 -15.77
N HIS A 211 4.00 -10.31 -15.43
CA HIS A 211 3.50 -9.12 -16.12
C HIS A 211 4.05 -9.05 -17.55
N LYS A 212 3.26 -8.44 -18.44
CA LYS A 212 3.72 -8.06 -19.77
C LYS A 212 4.40 -6.70 -19.67
N VAL A 213 5.70 -6.65 -19.93
CA VAL A 213 6.49 -5.43 -19.71
C VAL A 213 6.93 -4.83 -21.03
N SER A 214 6.52 -3.60 -21.31
CA SER A 214 7.10 -2.78 -22.38
C SER A 214 8.18 -1.88 -21.79
N VAL A 215 9.41 -1.95 -22.30
CA VAL A 215 10.55 -1.18 -21.77
C VAL A 215 11.05 -0.14 -22.76
N PHE A 216 11.41 1.04 -22.25
CA PHE A 216 12.12 2.07 -23.01
C PHE A 216 13.26 2.67 -22.18
N ASP A 217 14.41 2.84 -22.82
CA ASP A 217 15.55 3.64 -22.38
C ASP A 217 16.25 4.23 -23.61
N LEU A 218 17.05 5.28 -23.44
CA LEU A 218 17.88 5.83 -24.50
C LEU A 218 19.03 4.89 -24.88
N ASP A 219 19.44 4.03 -23.93
CA ASP A 219 20.47 3.03 -24.10
C ASP A 219 19.90 1.73 -24.69
N ALA A 220 20.14 1.54 -26.00
CA ALA A 220 19.65 0.39 -26.74
C ALA A 220 20.23 -0.95 -26.24
N GLU A 221 21.45 -0.96 -25.68
CA GLU A 221 22.05 -2.19 -25.15
C GLU A 221 21.31 -2.65 -23.90
N LYS A 222 20.94 -1.72 -23.00
CA LYS A 222 20.14 -2.04 -21.81
C LYS A 222 18.75 -2.53 -22.18
N VAL A 223 18.11 -1.90 -23.16
CA VAL A 223 16.82 -2.36 -23.70
C VAL A 223 16.97 -3.79 -24.24
N SER A 224 17.96 -4.04 -25.09
CA SER A 224 18.23 -5.36 -25.65
C SER A 224 18.45 -6.42 -24.57
N ALA A 225 19.22 -6.11 -23.53
CA ALA A 225 19.46 -7.02 -22.41
C ALA A 225 18.16 -7.40 -21.66
N LEU A 226 17.21 -6.48 -21.54
CA LEU A 226 15.90 -6.74 -20.93
C LEU A 226 14.95 -7.49 -21.88
N THR A 227 15.02 -7.25 -23.19
CA THR A 227 14.24 -8.04 -24.16
C THR A 227 14.64 -9.51 -24.18
N ALA A 228 15.94 -9.80 -24.02
CA ALA A 228 16.43 -11.17 -23.88
C ALA A 228 15.87 -11.89 -22.64
N LYS A 229 15.36 -11.15 -21.65
CA LYS A 229 14.68 -11.67 -20.47
C LYS A 229 13.16 -11.76 -20.60
N GLY A 230 12.58 -11.27 -21.69
CA GLY A 230 11.12 -11.33 -21.95
C GLY A 230 10.40 -9.99 -21.95
N ALA A 231 11.10 -8.85 -21.87
CA ALA A 231 10.49 -7.54 -22.09
C ALA A 231 10.19 -7.30 -23.59
N HIS A 232 9.19 -6.49 -23.88
CA HIS A 232 8.95 -5.93 -25.20
C HIS A 232 9.67 -4.57 -25.34
N ALA A 233 10.53 -4.42 -26.35
CA ALA A 233 11.17 -3.13 -26.62
C ALA A 233 10.16 -2.15 -27.27
N ALA A 234 9.94 -1.00 -26.63
CA ALA A 234 9.19 0.08 -27.23
C ALA A 234 10.11 1.01 -28.01
N GLY A 235 9.62 1.56 -29.14
CA GLY A 235 10.37 2.54 -29.95
C GLY A 235 10.37 3.97 -29.39
N SER A 236 9.52 4.26 -28.41
CA SER A 236 9.38 5.56 -27.74
C SER A 236 8.68 5.40 -26.38
N VAL A 237 8.74 6.43 -25.54
CA VAL A 237 7.96 6.50 -24.28
C VAL A 237 6.46 6.41 -24.58
N GLU A 238 5.97 7.23 -25.52
CA GLU A 238 4.58 7.20 -25.99
C GLU A 238 4.11 5.80 -26.41
N ASN A 239 4.93 5.06 -27.18
CA ASN A 239 4.58 3.71 -27.62
C ASN A 239 4.51 2.73 -26.44
N ALA A 240 5.45 2.82 -25.50
CA ALA A 240 5.44 1.99 -24.29
C ALA A 240 4.15 2.25 -23.48
N VAL A 241 3.84 3.51 -23.23
CA VAL A 241 2.66 3.91 -22.43
C VAL A 241 1.36 3.57 -23.14
N SER A 242 1.27 3.71 -24.46
CA SER A 242 0.06 3.39 -25.24
C SER A 242 -0.38 1.95 -25.03
N ALA A 243 0.57 1.01 -25.01
CA ALA A 243 0.34 -0.43 -24.86
C ALA A 243 0.19 -0.91 -23.42
N SER A 244 0.09 -0.02 -22.41
CA SER A 244 0.11 -0.41 -21.00
C SER A 244 -0.96 0.28 -20.15
N GLU A 245 -1.41 -0.38 -19.09
CA GLU A 245 -2.29 0.22 -18.08
C GLU A 245 -1.49 1.04 -17.07
N PHE A 246 -0.32 0.52 -16.69
CA PHE A 246 0.57 1.15 -15.72
C PHE A 246 1.83 1.63 -16.42
N CYS A 247 2.30 2.82 -16.06
CA CYS A 247 3.61 3.32 -16.45
C CYS A 247 4.46 3.49 -15.20
N VAL A 248 5.59 2.79 -15.13
CA VAL A 248 6.57 2.89 -14.04
C VAL A 248 7.75 3.73 -14.53
N LEU A 249 8.13 4.74 -13.77
CA LEU A 249 9.36 5.50 -14.01
C LEU A 249 10.45 5.09 -13.02
N SER A 250 11.67 4.91 -13.51
CA SER A 250 12.87 4.74 -12.69
C SER A 250 14.00 5.61 -13.23
N LEU A 251 13.99 6.89 -12.84
CA LEU A 251 14.84 7.93 -13.42
C LEU A 251 15.63 8.68 -12.33
N ASN A 252 16.76 9.28 -12.73
CA ASN A 252 17.71 9.84 -11.76
C ASN A 252 17.40 11.27 -11.29
N HIS A 253 16.64 12.06 -12.05
CA HIS A 253 16.43 13.48 -11.78
C HIS A 253 15.04 13.99 -12.18
N ALA A 254 14.56 15.01 -11.45
CA ALA A 254 13.27 15.66 -11.72
C ALA A 254 13.18 16.25 -13.13
N SER A 255 14.27 16.81 -13.66
CA SER A 255 14.31 17.33 -15.04
C SER A 255 14.11 16.23 -16.09
N ILE A 256 14.65 15.03 -15.84
CA ILE A 256 14.47 13.86 -16.71
C ILE A 256 13.03 13.37 -16.61
N VAL A 257 12.48 13.24 -15.39
CA VAL A 257 11.07 12.89 -15.18
C VAL A 257 10.15 13.85 -15.92
N ARG A 258 10.37 15.16 -15.77
CA ARG A 258 9.61 16.21 -16.47
C ARG A 258 9.68 16.08 -17.99
N ALA A 259 10.87 15.84 -18.54
CA ALA A 259 11.06 15.67 -19.97
C ALA A 259 10.40 14.39 -20.51
N VAL A 260 10.50 13.29 -19.78
CA VAL A 260 9.86 12.01 -20.10
C VAL A 260 8.35 12.10 -20.02
N VAL A 261 7.80 12.83 -19.04
CA VAL A 261 6.35 12.93 -18.87
C VAL A 261 5.74 13.91 -19.87
N PHE A 262 6.30 15.11 -20.01
CA PHE A 262 5.68 16.22 -20.74
C PHE A 262 6.35 16.57 -22.07
N GLY A 263 7.34 15.79 -22.53
CA GLY A 263 7.93 15.95 -23.85
C GLY A 263 6.97 15.58 -24.99
N GLU A 264 7.31 15.95 -26.22
CA GLU A 264 6.45 15.78 -27.43
C GLU A 264 5.95 14.34 -27.63
N LYS A 265 6.76 13.34 -27.27
CA LYS A 265 6.42 11.90 -27.29
C LYS A 265 6.53 11.26 -25.90
N GLY A 266 6.21 12.05 -24.88
CA GLY A 266 6.29 11.66 -23.48
C GLY A 266 5.08 10.87 -23.00
N VAL A 267 5.02 10.60 -21.69
CA VAL A 267 3.91 9.87 -21.05
C VAL A 267 2.58 10.56 -21.32
N ALA A 268 2.53 11.89 -21.25
CA ALA A 268 1.31 12.67 -21.43
C ALA A 268 0.68 12.53 -22.84
N ALA A 269 1.47 12.21 -23.87
CA ALA A 269 0.98 12.02 -25.24
C ALA A 269 0.08 10.78 -25.40
N ALA A 270 0.28 9.75 -24.56
CA ALA A 270 -0.48 8.50 -24.56
C ALA A 270 -1.29 8.28 -23.26
N ALA A 271 -1.40 9.32 -22.44
CA ALA A 271 -2.06 9.28 -21.14
C ALA A 271 -3.59 9.28 -21.28
N SER A 272 -4.27 8.64 -20.32
CA SER A 272 -5.72 8.67 -20.21
C SER A 272 -6.15 8.45 -18.76
N ALA A 273 -7.40 8.78 -18.42
CA ALA A 273 -7.95 8.59 -17.08
C ALA A 273 -7.94 7.13 -16.60
N GLY A 274 -7.92 6.16 -17.51
CA GLY A 274 -7.84 4.73 -17.19
C GLY A 274 -6.43 4.27 -16.81
N LYS A 275 -5.38 5.00 -17.21
CA LYS A 275 -3.98 4.63 -16.95
C LYS A 275 -3.48 5.21 -15.62
N LEU A 276 -2.37 4.68 -15.12
CA LEU A 276 -1.73 5.14 -13.88
C LEU A 276 -0.22 5.29 -14.05
N LEU A 277 0.32 6.46 -13.67
CA LEU A 277 1.75 6.69 -13.56
C LEU A 277 2.22 6.35 -12.13
N ILE A 278 3.22 5.49 -12.04
CA ILE A 278 3.89 5.09 -10.79
C ILE A 278 5.34 5.57 -10.90
N ASP A 279 5.65 6.71 -10.28
CA ASP A 279 7.01 7.25 -10.33
C ASP A 279 7.86 6.70 -9.18
N MET A 280 8.76 5.78 -9.47
CA MET A 280 9.69 5.19 -8.49
C MET A 280 11.03 5.95 -8.42
N SER A 281 11.13 7.10 -9.08
CA SER A 281 12.28 8.01 -9.00
C SER A 281 12.35 8.67 -7.61
N SER A 282 13.55 9.12 -7.22
CA SER A 282 13.74 9.96 -6.02
C SER A 282 14.04 11.39 -6.46
N ILE A 283 13.06 12.28 -6.28
CA ILE A 283 13.03 13.65 -6.81
C ILE A 283 12.39 14.64 -5.81
N ASP A 284 12.40 15.94 -6.12
CA ASP A 284 11.85 16.97 -5.24
C ASP A 284 10.34 16.77 -4.97
N PRO A 285 9.90 16.84 -3.69
CA PRO A 285 8.49 16.66 -3.32
C PRO A 285 7.52 17.65 -3.96
N ALA A 286 7.89 18.93 -4.03
CA ALA A 286 7.01 19.98 -4.53
C ALA A 286 6.89 19.89 -6.06
N GLU A 287 8.00 19.68 -6.76
CA GLU A 287 7.99 19.45 -8.20
C GLU A 287 7.16 18.22 -8.56
N THR A 288 7.24 17.15 -7.76
CA THR A 288 6.43 15.94 -7.94
C THR A 288 4.94 16.25 -7.85
N ALA A 289 4.53 16.95 -6.79
CA ALA A 289 3.13 17.33 -6.58
C ALA A 289 2.60 18.22 -7.72
N ASP A 290 3.41 19.17 -8.19
CA ASP A 290 3.06 20.04 -9.31
C ASP A 290 2.93 19.26 -10.63
N MET A 291 3.84 18.34 -10.91
CA MET A 291 3.77 17.47 -12.08
C MET A 291 2.58 16.52 -12.03
N ALA A 292 2.29 15.91 -10.87
CA ALA A 292 1.12 15.06 -10.67
C ALA A 292 -0.18 15.81 -10.94
N LYS A 293 -0.31 17.03 -10.39
CA LYS A 293 -1.47 17.90 -10.62
C LYS A 293 -1.62 18.26 -12.09
N ARG A 294 -0.52 18.62 -12.75
CA ARG A 294 -0.50 18.97 -14.18
C ARG A 294 -0.93 17.80 -15.05
N LEU A 295 -0.35 16.61 -14.85
CA LEU A 295 -0.67 15.41 -15.63
C LEU A 295 -2.17 15.09 -15.53
N ARG A 296 -2.72 15.11 -14.32
CA ARG A 296 -4.15 14.84 -14.11
C ARG A 296 -5.05 15.90 -14.74
N ALA A 297 -4.67 17.18 -14.67
CA ALA A 297 -5.43 18.26 -15.28
C ALA A 297 -5.44 18.19 -16.81
N GLU A 298 -4.30 17.84 -17.43
CA GLU A 298 -4.17 17.80 -18.89
C GLU A 298 -4.74 16.53 -19.52
N THR A 299 -4.75 15.40 -18.80
CA THR A 299 -5.00 14.07 -19.41
C THR A 299 -5.96 13.17 -18.64
N GLY A 300 -6.29 13.53 -17.40
CA GLY A 300 -7.01 12.67 -16.46
C GLY A 300 -6.18 11.54 -15.85
N MET A 301 -4.97 11.25 -16.36
CA MET A 301 -4.11 10.20 -15.82
C MET A 301 -3.65 10.52 -14.41
N ALA A 302 -3.74 9.53 -13.52
CA ALA A 302 -3.30 9.67 -12.15
C ALA A 302 -1.80 9.43 -11.99
N TRP A 303 -1.25 9.94 -10.89
CA TRP A 303 0.16 9.82 -10.51
C TRP A 303 0.26 9.37 -9.06
N VAL A 304 1.03 8.32 -8.79
CA VAL A 304 1.47 7.93 -7.45
C VAL A 304 2.99 7.97 -7.41
N ASP A 305 3.56 8.82 -6.56
CA ASP A 305 5.00 8.82 -6.30
C ASP A 305 5.34 7.69 -5.33
N CYS A 306 6.19 6.76 -5.76
CA CYS A 306 6.57 5.54 -5.06
C CYS A 306 8.09 5.42 -4.90
N PRO A 307 8.80 6.41 -4.33
CA PRO A 307 10.21 6.25 -4.01
C PRO A 307 10.43 5.07 -3.04
N LEU A 308 11.62 4.48 -3.13
CA LEU A 308 11.91 3.16 -2.57
C LEU A 308 13.14 3.11 -1.68
N SER A 309 13.24 2.09 -0.85
CA SER A 309 14.42 1.69 -0.09
C SER A 309 14.59 0.17 -0.14
N GLY A 310 15.84 -0.31 -0.07
CA GLY A 310 16.20 -1.74 -0.14
C GLY A 310 17.02 -2.16 -1.38
N GLY A 311 17.24 -1.25 -2.33
CA GLY A 311 18.14 -1.45 -3.47
C GLY A 311 17.76 -2.60 -4.42
N VAL A 312 18.71 -3.02 -5.26
CA VAL A 312 18.53 -4.10 -6.25
C VAL A 312 18.09 -5.41 -5.60
N PRO A 313 18.69 -5.89 -4.49
CA PRO A 313 18.25 -7.13 -3.84
C PRO A 313 16.79 -7.05 -3.37
N GLY A 314 16.38 -5.90 -2.86
CA GLY A 314 14.99 -5.64 -2.47
C GLY A 314 14.04 -5.72 -3.67
N ALA A 315 14.38 -5.10 -4.80
CA ALA A 315 13.55 -5.13 -6.00
C ALA A 315 13.38 -6.54 -6.58
N LEU A 316 14.48 -7.26 -6.79
CA LEU A 316 14.46 -8.63 -7.33
C LEU A 316 13.72 -9.60 -6.38
N GLY A 317 13.85 -9.39 -5.07
CA GLY A 317 13.19 -10.23 -4.06
C GLY A 317 11.73 -9.89 -3.79
N GLY A 318 11.18 -8.81 -4.36
CA GLY A 318 9.86 -8.30 -3.98
C GLY A 318 9.80 -7.81 -2.52
N LYS A 319 10.91 -7.27 -2.02
CA LYS A 319 11.13 -6.90 -0.61
C LYS A 319 11.43 -5.42 -0.42
N LEU A 320 11.15 -4.58 -1.41
CA LEU A 320 11.30 -3.14 -1.25
C LEU A 320 10.41 -2.61 -0.12
N THR A 321 10.89 -1.54 0.51
CA THR A 321 10.06 -0.62 1.28
C THR A 321 9.72 0.55 0.37
N ILE A 322 8.44 0.75 0.08
CA ILE A 322 7.92 1.82 -0.78
C ILE A 322 7.10 2.79 0.07
N MET A 323 7.42 4.08 -0.07
CA MET A 323 6.71 5.19 0.57
C MET A 323 5.91 5.91 -0.51
N ALA A 324 4.59 5.76 -0.50
CA ALA A 324 3.74 6.27 -1.57
C ALA A 324 3.12 7.62 -1.25
N GLY A 325 3.09 8.53 -2.21
CA GLY A 325 2.27 9.74 -2.22
C GLY A 325 1.22 9.68 -3.32
N GLY A 326 -0.04 9.99 -3.00
CA GLY A 326 -1.13 9.94 -3.97
C GLY A 326 -2.51 9.99 -3.32
N SER A 327 -3.57 9.78 -4.10
CA SER A 327 -4.90 9.56 -3.54
C SER A 327 -5.02 8.12 -2.99
N PRO A 328 -5.88 7.85 -1.99
CA PRO A 328 -6.11 6.49 -1.51
C PRO A 328 -6.57 5.52 -2.61
N GLU A 329 -7.38 6.02 -3.56
CA GLU A 329 -7.85 5.23 -4.70
C GLU A 329 -6.71 4.84 -5.64
N ASP A 330 -5.88 5.81 -6.05
CA ASP A 330 -4.77 5.56 -6.97
C ASP A 330 -3.66 4.71 -6.30
N PHE A 331 -3.45 4.89 -5.00
CA PHE A 331 -2.56 4.05 -4.19
C PHE A 331 -2.98 2.58 -4.21
N GLU A 332 -4.28 2.29 -4.06
CA GLU A 332 -4.79 0.93 -4.14
C GLU A 332 -4.73 0.39 -5.58
N ARG A 333 -5.01 1.22 -6.61
CA ARG A 333 -4.80 0.81 -8.02
C ARG A 333 -3.35 0.40 -8.29
N ALA A 334 -2.38 1.15 -7.78
CA ALA A 334 -0.95 0.82 -7.92
C ALA A 334 -0.55 -0.49 -7.24
N ARG A 335 -1.36 -1.03 -6.30
CA ARG A 335 -1.06 -2.29 -5.59
C ARG A 335 -0.91 -3.47 -6.54
N VAL A 336 -1.55 -3.44 -7.71
CA VAL A 336 -1.38 -4.44 -8.79
C VAL A 336 0.09 -4.67 -9.11
N VAL A 337 0.86 -3.59 -9.25
CA VAL A 337 2.30 -3.63 -9.55
C VAL A 337 3.11 -3.73 -8.25
N MET A 338 2.76 -2.93 -7.24
CA MET A 338 3.57 -2.80 -6.02
C MET A 338 3.64 -4.08 -5.20
N ARG A 339 2.60 -4.94 -5.21
CA ARG A 339 2.60 -6.22 -4.47
C ARG A 339 3.73 -7.17 -4.88
N HIS A 340 4.23 -7.05 -6.10
CA HIS A 340 5.29 -7.91 -6.62
C HIS A 340 6.69 -7.34 -6.38
N LEU A 341 6.79 -6.05 -6.08
CA LEU A 341 8.04 -5.31 -5.88
C LEU A 341 8.34 -5.05 -4.39
N ALA A 342 7.31 -4.95 -3.54
CA ALA A 342 7.45 -4.48 -2.17
C ALA A 342 6.94 -5.46 -1.11
N ALA A 343 7.69 -5.56 -0.01
CA ALA A 343 7.21 -6.18 1.23
C ALA A 343 6.49 -5.17 2.12
N ASN A 344 6.90 -3.89 2.06
CA ASN A 344 6.24 -2.80 2.77
C ASN A 344 5.80 -1.73 1.77
N TYR A 345 4.51 -1.44 1.72
CA TYR A 345 3.92 -0.45 0.82
C TYR A 345 2.90 0.40 1.58
N THR A 346 3.25 1.67 1.83
CA THR A 346 2.52 2.55 2.76
C THR A 346 2.17 3.87 2.09
N LEU A 347 0.91 4.29 2.21
CA LEU A 347 0.46 5.61 1.78
C LEU A 347 0.83 6.66 2.84
N MET A 348 1.68 7.62 2.47
CA MET A 348 2.21 8.66 3.35
C MET A 348 1.37 9.94 3.32
N GLY A 349 0.51 10.10 2.32
CA GLY A 349 -0.33 11.29 2.13
C GLY A 349 -0.56 11.56 0.65
N ALA A 350 -0.91 12.81 0.33
CA ALA A 350 -1.06 13.28 -1.04
C ALA A 350 0.27 13.22 -1.83
N SER A 351 0.22 13.46 -3.14
CA SER A 351 1.42 13.43 -3.97
C SER A 351 2.52 14.37 -3.44
N GLY A 352 3.76 13.90 -3.48
CA GLY A 352 4.93 14.52 -2.85
C GLY A 352 5.19 14.06 -1.41
N ALA A 353 4.20 13.47 -0.72
CA ALA A 353 4.41 12.91 0.62
C ALA A 353 5.33 11.68 0.60
N GLY A 354 5.28 10.86 -0.46
CA GLY A 354 6.20 9.74 -0.65
C GLY A 354 7.64 10.25 -0.78
N GLN A 355 7.87 11.23 -1.64
CA GLN A 355 9.18 11.89 -1.79
C GLN A 355 9.68 12.53 -0.48
N THR A 356 8.82 13.25 0.23
CA THR A 356 9.18 13.84 1.55
C THR A 356 9.63 12.75 2.53
N THR A 357 8.92 11.63 2.56
CA THR A 357 9.27 10.49 3.41
C THR A 357 10.58 9.85 2.97
N LYS A 358 10.85 9.78 1.67
CA LYS A 358 12.13 9.32 1.14
C LYS A 358 13.29 10.23 1.57
N LEU A 359 13.12 11.55 1.55
CA LEU A 359 14.14 12.47 2.08
C LEU A 359 14.43 12.18 3.56
N ILE A 360 13.40 11.94 4.38
CA ILE A 360 13.57 11.53 5.79
C ILE A 360 14.33 10.20 5.89
N ASN A 361 14.04 9.22 5.04
CA ASN A 361 14.81 7.97 5.00
C ASN A 361 16.28 8.23 4.68
N GLN A 362 16.57 9.06 3.67
CA GLN A 362 17.95 9.37 3.29
C GLN A 362 18.68 10.18 4.38
N LEU A 363 17.97 11.02 5.13
CA LEU A 363 18.49 11.67 6.35
C LEU A 363 19.01 10.61 7.32
N PHE A 364 18.17 9.65 7.70
CA PHE A 364 18.57 8.58 8.62
C PHE A 364 19.72 7.76 8.05
N CYS A 365 19.66 7.40 6.76
CA CYS A 365 20.72 6.64 6.13
C CYS A 365 22.07 7.36 6.21
N ALA A 366 22.15 8.60 5.76
CA ALA A 366 23.40 9.36 5.74
C ALA A 366 23.98 9.57 7.14
N VAL A 367 23.15 9.98 8.11
CA VAL A 367 23.61 10.22 9.49
C VAL A 367 24.08 8.93 10.15
N LEU A 368 23.36 7.82 9.93
CA LEU A 368 23.76 6.53 10.51
C LEU A 368 25.02 5.96 9.84
N PHE A 369 25.23 6.15 8.53
CA PHE A 369 26.48 5.78 7.88
C PHE A 369 27.66 6.52 8.51
N GLN A 370 27.56 7.85 8.65
CA GLN A 370 28.60 8.65 9.28
C GLN A 370 28.84 8.20 10.73
N ALA A 371 27.79 7.99 11.51
CA ALA A 371 27.90 7.54 12.90
C ALA A 371 28.56 6.15 13.01
N VAL A 372 28.26 5.22 12.10
CA VAL A 372 28.91 3.90 12.05
C VAL A 372 30.39 4.03 11.69
N ALA A 373 30.76 4.90 10.73
CA ALA A 373 32.16 5.16 10.39
C ALA A 373 32.95 5.71 11.59
N GLU A 374 32.38 6.68 12.31
CA GLU A 374 32.97 7.22 13.54
C GLU A 374 33.07 6.16 14.64
N ALA A 375 32.04 5.31 14.80
CA ALA A 375 32.04 4.22 15.76
C ALA A 375 33.12 3.16 15.47
N VAL A 376 33.38 2.85 14.19
CA VAL A 376 34.49 1.98 13.78
C VAL A 376 35.81 2.57 14.25
N LYS A 377 36.06 3.86 13.98
CA LYS A 377 37.30 4.52 14.42
C LYS A 377 37.44 4.57 15.94
N LEU A 378 36.35 4.83 16.65
CA LEU A 378 36.35 4.85 18.11
C LEU A 378 36.65 3.46 18.69
N ALA A 379 36.06 2.40 18.11
CA ALA A 379 36.32 1.02 18.51
C ALA A 379 37.80 0.66 18.29
N GLU A 380 38.37 0.98 17.13
CA GLU A 380 39.78 0.76 16.83
C GLU A 380 40.70 1.49 17.82
N ALA A 381 40.44 2.78 18.08
CA ALA A 381 41.21 3.57 19.03
C ALA A 381 41.10 3.04 20.47
N GLY A 382 39.95 2.45 20.82
CA GLY A 382 39.69 1.81 22.10
C GLY A 382 40.19 0.36 22.21
N GLY A 383 40.78 -0.20 21.15
CA GLY A 383 41.25 -1.60 21.12
C GLY A 383 40.12 -2.64 21.07
N VAL A 384 38.92 -2.25 20.64
CA VAL A 384 37.76 -3.12 20.43
C VAL A 384 37.67 -3.53 18.97
N ASP A 385 37.49 -4.82 18.69
CA ASP A 385 37.22 -5.30 17.33
C ASP A 385 35.85 -4.79 16.83
N PRO A 386 35.81 -3.91 15.82
CA PRO A 386 34.54 -3.38 15.32
C PRO A 386 33.62 -4.45 14.73
N ALA A 387 34.15 -5.58 14.25
CA ALA A 387 33.35 -6.65 13.66
C ALA A 387 32.47 -7.40 14.70
N ALA A 388 32.82 -7.34 15.98
CA ALA A 388 32.03 -7.95 17.06
C ALA A 388 30.86 -7.08 17.54
N ILE A 389 30.91 -5.77 17.28
CA ILE A 389 29.96 -4.79 17.82
C ILE A 389 28.51 -4.99 17.30
N PRO A 390 28.26 -5.28 16.01
CA PRO A 390 26.91 -5.53 15.52
C PRO A 390 26.16 -6.60 16.32
N ALA A 391 26.81 -7.74 16.56
CA ALA A 391 26.23 -8.83 17.33
C ALA A 391 26.01 -8.44 18.82
N ALA A 392 26.94 -7.67 19.40
CA ALA A 392 26.83 -7.22 20.79
C ALA A 392 25.69 -6.22 21.02
N LEU A 393 25.35 -5.40 20.01
CA LEU A 393 24.30 -4.39 20.10
C LEU A 393 22.95 -4.83 19.54
N ALA A 394 22.88 -6.00 18.90
CA ALA A 394 21.68 -6.53 18.26
C ALA A 394 20.48 -6.59 19.22
N GLY A 395 19.31 -6.09 18.77
CA GLY A 395 18.08 -6.00 19.57
C GLY A 395 18.09 -4.90 20.66
N GLY A 396 19.22 -4.22 20.87
CA GLY A 396 19.35 -3.10 21.78
C GLY A 396 18.86 -1.77 21.18
N ARG A 397 18.87 -0.70 21.99
CA ARG A 397 18.42 0.64 21.55
C ARG A 397 19.30 1.28 20.47
N ALA A 398 20.56 0.87 20.39
CA ALA A 398 21.53 1.35 19.40
C ALA A 398 21.49 0.54 18.10
N ASP A 399 20.71 -0.55 18.05
CA ASP A 399 20.64 -1.40 16.87
C ASP A 399 19.99 -0.68 15.68
N SER A 400 20.50 -0.95 14.48
CA SER A 400 19.93 -0.48 13.23
C SER A 400 20.40 -1.36 12.08
N ARG A 401 19.64 -1.39 10.98
CA ARG A 401 20.05 -2.12 9.76
C ARG A 401 21.41 -1.68 9.24
N ILE A 402 21.69 -0.37 9.29
CA ILE A 402 22.97 0.18 8.82
C ILE A 402 24.13 -0.28 9.71
N LEU A 403 23.95 -0.29 11.03
CA LEU A 403 24.96 -0.84 11.94
C LEU A 403 25.26 -2.31 11.61
N GLN A 404 24.20 -3.13 11.48
CA GLN A 404 24.32 -4.56 11.25
C GLN A 404 24.98 -4.89 9.91
N GLU A 405 24.71 -4.10 8.88
CA GLU A 405 25.18 -4.37 7.52
C GLU A 405 26.56 -3.75 7.23
N PHE A 406 26.84 -2.56 7.75
CA PHE A 406 27.98 -1.75 7.27
C PHE A 406 29.14 -1.63 8.24
N MET A 407 28.97 -1.91 9.54
CA MET A 407 30.08 -1.74 10.48
C MET A 407 31.26 -2.66 10.16
N ALA A 408 31.01 -3.95 9.88
CA ALA A 408 32.04 -4.89 9.48
C ALA A 408 32.68 -4.51 8.12
N LYS A 409 31.86 -4.04 7.18
CA LYS A 409 32.33 -3.56 5.86
C LYS A 409 33.30 -2.38 6.02
N PHE A 410 32.95 -1.41 6.86
CA PHE A 410 33.78 -0.23 7.13
C PHE A 410 35.06 -0.61 7.87
N ALA A 411 34.98 -1.50 8.86
CA ALA A 411 36.15 -2.02 9.58
C ALA A 411 37.12 -2.75 8.66
N ALA A 412 36.62 -3.53 7.71
CA ALA A 412 37.42 -4.24 6.73
C ALA A 412 37.94 -3.37 5.58
N ARG A 413 37.50 -2.10 5.48
CA ARG A 413 37.73 -1.24 4.31
C ARG A 413 37.29 -1.92 3.02
N ASP A 414 36.18 -2.65 3.09
CA ASP A 414 35.60 -3.27 1.91
C ASP A 414 34.86 -2.21 1.08
N PHE A 415 35.54 -1.73 0.03
CA PHE A 415 35.01 -0.74 -0.92
C PHE A 415 34.18 -1.35 -2.06
N SER A 416 33.79 -2.63 -1.96
CA SER A 416 32.90 -3.24 -2.95
C SER A 416 31.59 -2.43 -3.06
N PRO A 417 31.05 -2.21 -4.27
CA PRO A 417 29.91 -1.31 -4.46
C PRO A 417 28.62 -1.81 -3.80
N THR A 418 28.01 -0.96 -2.98
CA THR A 418 26.66 -1.13 -2.42
C THR A 418 25.77 0.08 -2.71
N GLY A 419 26.34 1.28 -2.68
CA GLY A 419 25.66 2.53 -3.03
C GLY A 419 26.68 3.65 -3.27
N ARG A 420 26.37 4.58 -4.17
CA ARG A 420 27.30 5.65 -4.54
C ARG A 420 27.17 6.86 -3.64
N ILE A 421 28.30 7.46 -3.27
CA ILE A 421 28.35 8.71 -2.48
C ILE A 421 27.63 9.85 -3.21
N ASP A 422 27.85 10.00 -4.51
CA ASP A 422 27.22 11.07 -5.30
C ASP A 422 25.69 10.93 -5.39
N ASN A 423 25.19 9.69 -5.43
CA ASN A 423 23.76 9.43 -5.43
C ASN A 423 23.13 9.75 -4.06
N MET A 424 23.83 9.47 -2.95
CA MET A 424 23.41 9.93 -1.62
C MET A 424 23.45 11.46 -1.54
N LEU A 425 24.53 12.09 -2.03
CA LEU A 425 24.66 13.55 -2.03
C LEU A 425 23.50 14.23 -2.78
N LYS A 426 23.10 13.68 -3.94
CA LYS A 426 21.94 14.18 -4.69
C LYS A 426 20.67 14.22 -3.83
N ASP A 427 20.38 13.16 -3.08
CA ASP A 427 19.22 13.13 -2.17
C ASP A 427 19.38 14.10 -1.00
N LEU A 428 20.60 14.24 -0.46
CA LEU A 428 20.93 15.18 0.61
C LEU A 428 20.83 16.65 0.17
N ASP A 429 21.17 16.96 -1.08
CA ASP A 429 21.00 18.29 -1.66
C ASP A 429 19.51 18.64 -1.80
N SER A 430 18.67 17.71 -2.28
CA SER A 430 17.22 17.89 -2.30
C SER A 430 16.65 18.11 -0.89
N LEU A 431 17.15 17.36 0.10
CA LEU A 431 16.78 17.53 1.49
C LEU A 431 17.19 18.91 2.04
N GLN A 432 18.40 19.38 1.77
CA GLN A 432 18.84 20.72 2.19
C GLN A 432 18.01 21.83 1.54
N ALA A 433 17.71 21.70 0.24
CA ALA A 433 16.86 22.66 -0.47
C ALA A 433 15.45 22.71 0.15
N PHE A 434 14.88 21.55 0.47
CA PHE A 434 13.59 21.46 1.17
C PHE A 434 13.66 22.14 2.55
N ALA A 435 14.66 21.80 3.35
CA ALA A 435 14.85 22.35 4.70
C ALA A 435 15.05 23.86 4.69
N LEU A 436 15.77 24.40 3.70
CA LEU A 436 15.95 25.85 3.52
C LEU A 436 14.62 26.54 3.23
N LYS A 437 13.83 25.98 2.30
CA LYS A 437 12.50 26.49 1.92
C LYS A 437 11.54 26.51 3.11
N THR A 438 11.58 25.49 3.97
CA THR A 438 10.71 25.36 5.15
C THR A 438 11.30 25.98 6.41
N LYS A 439 12.53 26.52 6.35
CA LYS A 439 13.28 27.02 7.52
C LYS A 439 13.42 25.97 8.63
N THR A 440 13.58 24.70 8.25
CA THR A 440 13.72 23.58 9.19
C THR A 440 15.21 23.40 9.56
N PRO A 441 15.60 23.55 10.83
CA PRO A 441 17.00 23.40 11.23
C PRO A 441 17.41 21.92 11.26
N LEU A 442 18.45 21.57 10.48
CA LEU A 442 19.00 20.20 10.40
C LEU A 442 20.52 20.20 10.66
N PRO A 443 20.99 20.58 11.87
CA PRO A 443 22.41 20.80 12.13
C PRO A 443 23.28 19.55 11.91
N MET A 444 22.81 18.38 12.36
CA MET A 444 23.56 17.12 12.18
C MET A 444 23.65 16.72 10.71
N THR A 445 22.51 16.74 10.01
CA THR A 445 22.46 16.42 8.58
C THR A 445 23.30 17.40 7.77
N GLY A 446 23.27 18.69 8.12
CA GLY A 446 24.08 19.73 7.49
C GLY A 446 25.57 19.39 7.46
N ALA A 447 26.13 18.94 8.59
CA ALA A 447 27.52 18.50 8.66
C ALA A 447 27.80 17.27 7.78
N VAL A 448 26.90 16.28 7.79
CA VAL A 448 27.03 15.07 6.97
C VAL A 448 26.96 15.37 5.47
N VAL A 449 26.15 16.34 5.05
CA VAL A 449 26.10 16.78 3.65
C VAL A 449 27.44 17.37 3.21
N GLU A 450 28.06 18.23 4.02
CA GLU A 450 29.38 18.79 3.69
C GLU A 450 30.45 17.70 3.58
N ILE A 451 30.41 16.67 4.43
CA ILE A 451 31.29 15.50 4.30
C ILE A 451 31.11 14.81 2.94
N HIS A 452 29.87 14.61 2.48
CA HIS A 452 29.62 14.03 1.16
C HIS A 452 30.10 14.94 0.01
N ARG A 453 29.97 16.27 0.14
CA ARG A 453 30.51 17.24 -0.83
C ARG A 453 32.03 17.17 -0.90
N LEU A 454 32.71 17.08 0.25
CA LEU A 454 34.16 16.91 0.31
C LEU A 454 34.61 15.61 -0.38
N LEU A 455 33.94 14.48 -0.12
CA LEU A 455 34.24 13.21 -0.77
C LEU A 455 34.02 13.27 -2.30
N CYS A 456 32.94 13.90 -2.74
CA CYS A 456 32.70 14.11 -4.17
C CYS A 456 33.76 15.00 -4.82
N ALA A 457 34.15 16.10 -4.16
CA ALA A 457 35.21 17.00 -4.62
C ALA A 457 36.58 16.29 -4.68
N ALA A 458 36.82 15.30 -3.81
CA ALA A 458 37.99 14.43 -3.83
C ALA A 458 37.93 13.33 -4.92
N GLY A 459 36.89 13.31 -5.77
CA GLY A 459 36.74 12.33 -6.85
C GLY A 459 36.14 10.99 -6.42
N LEU A 460 35.64 10.88 -5.19
CA LEU A 460 35.07 9.64 -4.64
C LEU A 460 33.56 9.52 -4.85
N GLY A 461 32.92 10.47 -5.55
CA GLY A 461 31.47 10.46 -5.78
C GLY A 461 30.92 9.13 -6.32
N PRO A 462 31.51 8.53 -7.37
CA PRO A 462 31.07 7.24 -7.91
C PRO A 462 31.35 6.01 -7.03
N LYS A 463 32.05 6.18 -5.91
CA LYS A 463 32.52 5.09 -5.04
C LYS A 463 31.54 4.78 -3.91
N ASP A 464 31.81 3.70 -3.19
CA ASP A 464 30.98 3.21 -2.10
C ASP A 464 31.03 4.11 -0.85
N SER A 465 29.97 4.13 -0.05
CA SER A 465 29.93 4.84 1.23
C SER A 465 31.05 4.44 2.21
N ALA A 466 31.62 3.24 2.09
CA ALA A 466 32.78 2.82 2.90
C ALA A 466 34.01 3.74 2.73
N GLU A 467 34.12 4.49 1.64
CA GLU A 467 35.18 5.48 1.42
C GLU A 467 35.16 6.63 2.44
N MET A 468 34.07 6.82 3.20
CA MET A 468 34.06 7.70 4.38
C MET A 468 35.17 7.35 5.37
N MET A 469 35.59 6.08 5.42
CA MET A 469 36.71 5.65 6.27
C MET A 469 38.04 6.31 5.89
N HIS A 470 38.28 6.61 4.61
CA HIS A 470 39.50 7.33 4.20
C HIS A 470 39.58 8.73 4.79
N LEU A 471 38.45 9.43 4.95
CA LEU A 471 38.42 10.73 5.62
C LEU A 471 38.87 10.62 7.08
N LEU A 472 38.47 9.55 7.76
CA LEU A 472 38.73 9.35 9.18
C LEU A 472 40.08 8.67 9.47
N ASP A 473 40.59 7.86 8.55
CA ASP A 473 41.94 7.29 8.61
C ASP A 473 43.00 8.38 8.39
N GLY A 474 42.61 9.51 7.77
CA GLY A 474 43.46 10.63 7.45
C GLY A 474 44.27 10.40 6.17
N PHE A 475 44.68 11.49 5.52
CA PHE A 475 45.62 11.39 4.41
C PHE A 475 47.00 11.08 4.97
N ARG A 476 47.55 9.89 4.64
CA ARG A 476 48.97 9.64 4.88
C ARG A 476 49.75 10.57 3.95
N ALA A 477 50.63 11.37 4.54
CA ALA A 477 51.64 12.09 3.79
C ALA A 477 52.68 11.06 3.35
N ASP A 478 52.46 10.46 2.19
CA ASP A 478 53.51 9.72 1.49
C ASP A 478 54.50 10.70 0.87
#